data_AF-A0A9D2DEV2-F1
#
_entry.id   AF-A0A9D2DEV2-F1
#
_cell.length_a   1.000
_cell.length_b   1.000
_cell.length_c   1.000
_cell.angle_alpha   90.00
_cell.angle_beta   90.00
_cell.angle_gamma   90.00
#
_symmetry.space_group_name_H-M   'P 1'
#
loop_
_entity.id
_entity.type
_entity.pdbx_description
1 polymer ?
#
loop_
_entity_poly.entity_id
_entity_poly.type
_entity_poly.pdbx_seq_one_letter_code
_entity_poly.pdbx_strand_id
1 'polypeptide(L)'
;DSVDFVDSQHFYMRLHKVWQVDSANIDYGQFLEFIAMARKKGIRTEFQPLTDMKPYVCYADIYGCAVINYDGNIFKCTARKFSVDNAEGVLTQDGSILWNVERIQRRLMCVAPVVCRQCKIYPACQGFCSQHKLEMIGHQNDGQYCPVQKDFSIDKYILLNFQQQYIQGKLMWL
;
A
#
# COMPACT_ATOMS: atom_id res chain seq x y z
N ASP A 1 11.01 22.31 18.94
CA ASP A 1 9.68 21.74 19.25
C ASP A 1 9.80 20.33 19.78
N SER A 2 9.33 20.13 21.01
CA SER A 2 9.28 18.84 21.72
C SER A 2 8.17 17.95 21.13
N VAL A 3 8.38 16.63 21.15
CA VAL A 3 7.37 15.62 20.76
C VAL A 3 7.06 14.68 21.91
N ASP A 4 7.23 15.15 23.14
CA ASP A 4 7.15 14.32 24.36
C ASP A 4 5.71 13.79 24.62
N PHE A 5 4.71 14.33 23.91
CA PHE A 5 3.34 13.84 23.92
C PHE A 5 3.13 12.58 23.05
N VAL A 6 4.11 12.22 22.21
CA VAL A 6 3.99 11.07 21.30
C VAL A 6 4.36 9.80 22.04
N ASP A 7 3.38 8.93 22.26
CA ASP A 7 3.62 7.58 22.74
C ASP A 7 4.23 6.72 21.62
N SER A 8 5.54 6.52 21.70
CA SER A 8 6.31 5.75 20.72
C SER A 8 5.95 4.26 20.63
N GLN A 9 5.23 3.71 21.62
CA GLN A 9 4.75 2.32 21.56
C GLN A 9 3.51 2.20 20.68
N HIS A 10 2.67 3.23 20.64
CA HIS A 10 1.39 3.22 19.93
C HIS A 10 1.38 4.12 18.69
N PHE A 11 2.44 4.90 18.46
CA PHE A 11 2.57 5.80 17.33
C PHE A 11 3.67 5.39 16.36
N TYR A 12 3.35 5.36 15.06
CA TYR A 12 4.33 5.26 14.00
C TYR A 12 3.88 6.07 12.78
N MET A 13 4.83 6.54 11.99
CA MET A 13 4.56 7.27 10.75
C MET A 13 4.75 6.36 9.55
N ARG A 14 3.72 6.24 8.70
CA ARG A 14 3.89 5.62 7.39
C ARG A 14 4.09 6.69 6.33
N LEU A 15 5.24 6.65 5.69
CA LEU A 15 5.62 7.56 4.63
C LEU A 15 5.15 6.98 3.31
N HIS A 16 4.51 7.83 2.50
CA HIS A 16 4.00 7.46 1.19
C HIS A 16 4.49 8.48 0.17
N LYS A 17 4.92 7.99 -0.99
CA LYS A 17 5.17 8.85 -2.15
C LYS A 17 3.84 9.41 -2.64
N VAL A 18 3.78 10.72 -2.88
CA VAL A 18 2.66 11.35 -3.59
C VAL A 18 2.73 10.94 -5.06
N TRP A 19 1.67 10.31 -5.56
CA TRP A 19 1.65 9.70 -6.90
C TRP A 19 1.87 10.69 -8.06
N GLN A 20 1.64 11.99 -7.83
CA GLN A 20 1.86 13.09 -8.79
C GLN A 20 3.33 13.51 -8.93
N VAL A 21 4.20 13.07 -8.01
CA VAL A 21 5.62 13.42 -8.01
C VAL A 21 6.41 12.33 -8.73
N ASP A 22 7.30 12.72 -9.64
CA ASP A 22 8.24 11.78 -10.25
C ASP A 22 9.26 11.29 -9.21
N SER A 23 9.53 10.00 -9.19
CA SER A 23 10.55 9.39 -8.32
C SER A 23 11.96 9.94 -8.57
N ALA A 24 12.23 10.42 -9.79
CA ALA A 24 13.50 11.07 -10.14
C ALA A 24 13.71 12.40 -9.39
N ASN A 25 12.63 13.04 -8.93
CA ASN A 25 12.68 14.34 -8.23
C ASN A 25 12.70 14.18 -6.70
N ILE A 26 12.76 12.95 -6.18
CA ILE A 26 12.78 12.68 -4.74
C ILE A 26 14.24 12.61 -4.27
N ASP A 27 14.62 13.48 -3.33
CA ASP A 27 15.88 13.38 -2.62
C ASP A 27 15.80 12.28 -1.56
N TYR A 28 16.31 11.10 -1.91
CA TYR A 28 16.35 9.96 -0.99
C TYR A 28 17.35 10.16 0.17
N GLY A 29 18.34 11.05 0.03
CA GLY A 29 19.24 11.43 1.12
C GLY A 29 18.47 12.19 2.20
N GLN A 30 17.76 13.25 1.82
CA GLN A 30 16.90 14.02 2.72
C GLN A 30 15.82 13.13 3.37
N PHE A 31 15.26 12.19 2.61
CA PHE A 31 14.32 11.21 3.13
C PHE A 31 14.94 10.31 4.23
N LEU A 32 16.16 9.79 4.04
CA LEU A 32 16.84 8.99 5.05
C LEU A 32 17.23 9.84 6.27
N GLU A 33 17.61 11.10 6.09
CA GLU A 33 17.85 12.05 7.18
C GLU A 33 16.59 12.29 8.02
N PHE A 34 15.43 12.42 7.37
CA PHE A 34 14.15 12.53 8.06
C PHE A 34 13.87 11.28 8.91
N ILE A 35 14.11 10.07 8.37
CA ILE A 35 13.96 8.81 9.12
C ILE A 35 14.88 8.78 10.35
N ALA A 36 16.14 9.21 10.19
CA ALA A 36 17.09 9.27 11.29
C ALA A 36 16.65 10.28 12.37
N MET A 37 16.14 11.45 11.96
CA MET A 37 15.60 12.47 12.85
C MET A 37 14.36 11.96 13.61
N ALA A 38 13.44 11.28 12.93
CA ALA A 38 12.27 10.67 13.55
C ALA A 38 12.68 9.62 14.59
N ARG A 39 13.64 8.74 14.27
CA ARG A 39 14.16 7.76 15.24
C ARG A 39 14.77 8.44 16.47
N LYS A 40 15.58 9.50 16.29
CA LYS A 40 16.21 10.22 17.42
C LYS A 40 15.16 10.75 18.40
N LYS A 41 13.95 11.02 17.91
CA LYS A 41 12.78 11.44 18.68
C LYS A 41 11.92 10.27 19.19
N GLY A 42 12.37 9.02 19.04
CA GLY A 42 11.61 7.83 19.43
C GLY A 42 10.48 7.44 18.47
N ILE A 43 10.37 8.06 17.29
CA ILE A 43 9.28 7.82 16.36
C ILE A 43 9.70 6.79 15.31
N ARG A 44 8.95 5.68 15.24
CA ARG A 44 9.12 4.67 14.21
C ARG A 44 8.54 5.16 12.88
N THR A 45 9.27 4.94 11.80
CA THR A 45 8.79 5.23 10.43
C THR A 45 8.77 3.98 9.56
N GLU A 46 7.87 3.95 8.59
CA GLU A 46 7.79 2.91 7.56
C GLU A 46 7.61 3.54 6.18
N PHE A 47 8.47 3.19 5.22
CA PHE A 47 8.25 3.51 3.81
C PHE A 47 8.40 2.25 2.97
N GLN A 48 7.29 1.85 2.34
CA GLN A 48 7.19 0.63 1.53
C GLN A 48 8.00 -0.54 2.13
N PRO A 49 7.82 -0.87 3.43
CA PRO A 49 8.64 -1.90 4.06
C PRO A 49 8.48 -3.25 3.37
N LEU A 50 9.61 -3.93 3.17
CA LEU A 50 9.68 -5.39 3.07
C LEU A 50 9.38 -5.94 4.47
N THR A 51 8.30 -6.72 4.59
CA THR A 51 7.85 -7.28 5.87
C THR A 51 7.62 -8.77 5.75
N ASP A 52 7.67 -9.45 6.89
CA ASP A 52 7.15 -10.81 6.99
C ASP A 52 5.65 -10.81 6.63
N MET A 53 5.17 -11.98 6.17
CA MET A 53 3.83 -12.21 5.62
C MET A 53 2.73 -11.41 6.35
N LYS A 54 2.18 -10.40 5.67
CA LYS A 54 0.90 -9.81 6.09
C LYS A 54 -0.24 -10.66 5.52
N PRO A 55 -1.34 -10.88 6.27
CA PRO A 55 -2.50 -11.58 5.75
C PRO A 55 -3.14 -10.86 4.55
N TYR A 56 -2.89 -9.56 4.41
CA TYR A 56 -3.34 -8.75 3.29
C TYR A 56 -2.36 -7.60 3.02
N VAL A 57 -2.27 -7.20 1.76
CA VAL A 57 -1.46 -6.06 1.31
C VAL A 57 -2.24 -4.75 1.41
N CYS A 58 -3.48 -4.76 0.91
CA CYS A 58 -4.35 -3.61 0.84
C CYS A 58 -5.60 -3.81 1.69
N TYR A 59 -6.02 -2.77 2.41
CA TYR A 59 -7.29 -2.80 3.15
C TYR A 59 -8.49 -3.09 2.21
N ALA A 60 -8.40 -2.64 0.95
CA ALA A 60 -9.43 -2.83 -0.06
C ALA A 60 -9.69 -4.30 -0.39
N ASP A 61 -8.73 -5.19 -0.11
CA ASP A 61 -8.86 -6.62 -0.41
C ASP A 61 -9.40 -7.42 0.79
N ILE A 62 -9.52 -6.80 1.96
CA ILE A 62 -10.16 -7.41 3.12
C ILE A 62 -11.66 -7.47 2.86
N TYR A 63 -12.27 -8.66 2.97
CA TYR A 63 -13.70 -8.86 2.75
C TYR A 63 -14.56 -7.85 3.54
N GLY A 64 -14.32 -7.73 4.84
CA GLY A 64 -15.09 -6.86 5.74
C GLY A 64 -14.77 -5.35 5.68
N CYS A 65 -13.91 -4.90 4.76
CA CYS A 65 -13.64 -3.47 4.61
C CYS A 65 -14.63 -2.80 3.65
N ALA A 66 -15.18 -1.65 4.02
CA ALA A 66 -16.04 -0.84 3.17
C ALA A 66 -15.66 0.64 3.28
N VAL A 67 -15.73 1.35 2.16
CA VAL A 67 -15.62 2.80 2.09
C VAL A 67 -17.03 3.32 1.77
N ILE A 68 -17.62 4.05 2.70
CA ILE A 68 -18.99 4.56 2.58
C ILE A 68 -18.91 6.03 2.15
N ASN A 69 -19.56 6.37 1.04
CA ASN A 69 -19.68 7.75 0.59
C ASN A 69 -20.95 8.41 1.15
N TYR A 70 -21.02 9.75 1.13
CA TYR A 70 -22.13 10.52 1.72
C TYR A 70 -23.51 10.21 1.12
N ASP A 71 -23.54 9.70 -0.12
CA ASP A 71 -24.74 9.34 -0.88
C ASP A 71 -25.15 7.87 -0.67
N GLY A 72 -24.48 7.15 0.23
CA GLY A 72 -24.73 5.73 0.50
C GLY A 72 -24.06 4.79 -0.49
N ASN A 73 -23.36 5.28 -1.53
CA ASN A 73 -22.58 4.40 -2.40
C ASN A 73 -21.40 3.80 -1.65
N ILE A 74 -21.15 2.51 -1.88
CA ILE A 74 -20.09 1.74 -1.24
C ILE A 74 -18.95 1.51 -2.22
N PHE A 75 -17.72 1.66 -1.75
CA PHE A 75 -16.49 1.44 -2.50
C PHE A 75 -15.53 0.55 -1.71
N LYS A 76 -14.53 -0.03 -2.40
CA LYS A 76 -13.41 -0.72 -1.74
C LYS A 76 -12.13 0.10 -1.72
N CYS A 77 -11.96 1.05 -2.64
CA CYS A 77 -10.70 1.74 -2.86
C CYS A 77 -10.89 3.25 -2.86
N THR A 78 -10.14 3.97 -2.02
CA THR A 78 -10.13 5.45 -1.99
C THR A 78 -9.27 6.08 -3.08
N ALA A 79 -8.48 5.28 -3.81
CA ALA A 79 -7.58 5.76 -4.86
C ALA A 79 -8.26 5.85 -6.25
N ARG A 80 -9.59 5.86 -6.30
CA ARG A 80 -10.40 6.00 -7.52
C ARG A 80 -11.49 7.04 -7.31
N LYS A 81 -12.03 7.56 -8.41
CA LYS A 81 -13.13 8.51 -8.37
C LYS A 81 -14.37 7.84 -7.77
N PHE A 82 -15.03 8.53 -6.84
CA PHE A 82 -16.32 8.11 -6.29
C PHE A 82 -17.43 8.45 -7.29
N SER A 83 -17.60 7.57 -8.28
CA SER A 83 -18.67 7.61 -9.26
C SER A 83 -19.54 6.37 -9.12
N VAL A 84 -20.80 6.46 -9.58
CA VAL A 84 -21.72 5.31 -9.61
C VAL A 84 -21.10 4.13 -10.37
N ASP A 85 -20.39 4.39 -11.47
CA ASP A 85 -19.70 3.35 -12.24
C ASP A 85 -18.63 2.60 -11.46
N ASN A 86 -18.04 3.21 -10.43
CA ASN A 86 -17.02 2.61 -9.57
C ASN A 86 -17.60 2.04 -8.27
N ALA A 87 -18.88 2.24 -7.98
CA ALA A 87 -19.50 1.73 -6.76
C ALA A 87 -19.52 0.19 -6.75
N GLU A 88 -19.15 -0.40 -5.64
CA GLU A 88 -19.18 -1.84 -5.40
C GLU A 88 -20.38 -2.28 -4.56
N GLY A 89 -21.26 -1.35 -4.19
CA GLY A 89 -22.51 -1.64 -3.49
C GLY A 89 -23.24 -0.36 -3.07
N VAL A 90 -24.31 -0.52 -2.29
CA VAL A 90 -25.09 0.58 -1.73
C VAL A 90 -25.47 0.26 -0.27
N LEU A 91 -25.46 1.28 0.58
CA LEU A 91 -25.97 1.21 1.94
C LEU A 91 -27.49 1.27 1.90
N THR A 92 -28.14 0.29 2.49
CA THR A 92 -29.61 0.22 2.59
C THR A 92 -30.11 0.98 3.82
N GLN A 93 -31.43 1.23 3.86
CA GLN A 93 -32.05 1.99 4.94
C GLN A 93 -31.95 1.32 6.32
N ASP A 94 -31.83 -0.02 6.36
CA ASP A 94 -31.63 -0.79 7.59
C ASP A 94 -30.16 -0.84 8.04
N GLY A 95 -29.27 -0.15 7.34
CA GLY A 95 -27.84 -0.08 7.65
C GLY A 95 -27.02 -1.27 7.12
N SER A 96 -27.63 -2.19 6.36
CA SER A 96 -26.89 -3.26 5.69
C SER A 96 -26.25 -2.79 4.37
N ILE A 97 -25.26 -3.54 3.87
CA ILE A 97 -24.62 -3.24 2.58
C ILE A 97 -25.11 -4.25 1.55
N LEU A 98 -25.77 -3.75 0.51
CA LEU A 98 -26.06 -4.51 -0.69
C LEU A 98 -24.87 -4.42 -1.64
N TRP A 99 -24.00 -5.43 -1.60
CA TRP A 99 -22.83 -5.52 -2.46
C TRP A 99 -23.18 -5.92 -3.90
N ASN A 100 -22.44 -5.36 -4.86
CA ASN A 100 -22.33 -5.93 -6.20
C ASN A 100 -21.48 -7.20 -6.12
N VAL A 101 -22.15 -8.36 -6.04
CA VAL A 101 -21.52 -9.67 -5.85
C VAL A 101 -20.48 -9.97 -6.92
N GLU A 102 -20.74 -9.64 -8.19
CA GLU A 102 -19.82 -9.90 -9.29
C GLU A 102 -18.50 -9.12 -9.12
N ARG A 103 -18.58 -7.83 -8.77
CA ARG A 103 -17.40 -6.98 -8.56
C ARG A 103 -16.58 -7.45 -7.37
N ILE A 104 -17.24 -7.76 -6.26
CA ILE A 104 -16.58 -8.25 -5.05
C ILE A 104 -15.93 -9.61 -5.29
N GLN A 105 -16.62 -10.53 -5.97
CA GLN A 105 -16.07 -11.83 -6.31
C GLN A 105 -14.81 -11.69 -7.19
N ARG A 106 -14.83 -10.84 -8.21
CA ARG A 106 -13.64 -10.58 -9.05
C ARG A 106 -12.45 -10.08 -8.23
N ARG A 107 -12.69 -9.19 -7.26
CA ARG A 107 -11.65 -8.67 -6.37
C ARG A 107 -11.08 -9.76 -5.46
N LEU A 108 -11.92 -10.51 -4.77
CA LEU A 108 -11.49 -11.53 -3.82
C LEU A 108 -10.76 -12.69 -4.52
N MET A 109 -11.11 -12.97 -5.78
CA MET A 109 -10.47 -13.99 -6.61
C MET A 109 -9.28 -13.42 -7.42
N CYS A 110 -8.87 -12.18 -7.19
CA CYS A 110 -7.80 -11.54 -7.94
C CYS A 110 -6.46 -12.23 -7.64
N VAL A 111 -5.86 -12.83 -8.67
CA VAL A 111 -4.57 -13.50 -8.57
C VAL A 111 -3.42 -12.53 -8.84
N ALA A 112 -2.28 -12.79 -8.19
CA ALA A 112 -1.06 -12.01 -8.40
C ALA A 112 -0.66 -11.97 -9.87
N PRO A 113 -0.24 -10.82 -10.42
CA PRO A 113 0.16 -10.69 -11.81
C PRO A 113 1.44 -11.51 -12.10
N VAL A 114 1.69 -11.84 -13.38
CA VAL A 114 2.82 -12.71 -13.75
C VAL A 114 4.17 -12.12 -13.31
N VAL A 115 4.34 -10.81 -13.43
CA VAL A 115 5.54 -10.09 -12.95
C VAL A 115 5.79 -10.32 -11.45
N CYS A 116 4.74 -10.36 -10.63
CA CYS A 116 4.87 -10.62 -9.21
C CYS A 116 5.15 -12.10 -8.92
N ARG A 117 4.49 -13.04 -9.60
CA ARG A 117 4.71 -14.48 -9.40
C ARG A 117 6.13 -14.94 -9.76
N GLN A 118 6.81 -14.21 -10.65
CA GLN A 118 8.19 -14.46 -11.03
C GLN A 118 9.20 -13.67 -10.17
N CYS A 119 8.74 -12.75 -9.33
CA CYS A 119 9.59 -11.87 -8.54
C CYS A 119 10.09 -12.58 -7.27
N LYS A 120 11.42 -12.66 -7.11
CA LYS A 120 12.06 -13.35 -5.97
C LYS A 120 11.71 -12.76 -4.60
N ILE A 121 11.39 -11.46 -4.55
CA ILE A 121 11.05 -10.79 -3.30
C ILE A 121 9.55 -10.72 -3.03
N TYR A 122 8.69 -11.29 -3.89
CA TYR A 122 7.23 -11.20 -3.73
C TYR A 122 6.71 -11.62 -2.35
N PRO A 123 7.22 -12.70 -1.72
CA PRO A 123 6.74 -13.11 -0.38
C PRO A 123 6.96 -12.06 0.71
N ALA A 124 7.96 -11.18 0.57
CA ALA A 124 8.25 -10.09 1.50
C ALA A 124 7.78 -8.71 1.01
N CYS A 125 7.34 -8.63 -0.24
CA CYS A 125 6.94 -7.39 -0.89
C CYS A 125 5.49 -7.03 -0.54
N GLN A 126 5.14 -5.75 -0.63
CA GLN A 126 3.76 -5.27 -0.56
C GLN A 126 2.96 -5.55 -1.83
N GLY A 127 3.34 -6.57 -2.60
CA GLY A 127 2.61 -7.07 -3.76
C GLY A 127 2.19 -6.01 -4.78
N PHE A 128 0.96 -6.16 -5.25
CA PHE A 128 0.37 -5.41 -6.35
C PHE A 128 -0.94 -4.78 -5.90
N CYS A 129 -1.41 -3.79 -6.66
CA CYS A 129 -2.73 -3.20 -6.45
C CYS A 129 -3.79 -4.04 -7.19
N SER A 130 -4.65 -4.73 -6.45
CA SER A 130 -5.75 -5.52 -7.00
C SER A 130 -6.68 -4.69 -7.89
N GLN A 131 -7.01 -3.45 -7.48
CA GLN A 131 -7.82 -2.53 -8.29
C GLN A 131 -7.19 -2.32 -9.67
N HIS A 132 -5.89 -2.02 -9.71
CA HIS A 132 -5.19 -1.81 -10.97
C HIS A 132 -5.15 -3.10 -11.80
N LYS A 133 -4.92 -4.25 -11.18
CA LYS A 133 -4.94 -5.55 -11.87
C LYS A 133 -6.31 -5.85 -12.49
N LEU A 134 -7.41 -5.58 -11.79
CA LEU A 134 -8.77 -5.76 -12.31
C LEU A 134 -9.06 -4.85 -13.51
N GLU A 135 -8.60 -3.62 -13.48
CA GLU A 135 -8.74 -2.64 -14.57
C GLU A 135 -7.92 -3.01 -15.81
N MET A 136 -6.85 -3.80 -15.64
CA MET A 136 -5.96 -4.21 -16.75
C MET A 136 -6.35 -5.55 -17.38
N ILE A 137 -7.40 -6.24 -16.90
CA ILE A 137 -7.83 -7.52 -17.48
C ILE A 137 -8.19 -7.32 -18.95
N GLY A 138 -7.58 -8.12 -19.84
CA GLY A 138 -7.80 -8.07 -21.28
C GLY A 138 -7.04 -6.95 -22.02
N HIS A 139 -6.30 -6.10 -21.31
CA HIS A 139 -5.39 -5.15 -21.93
C HIS A 139 -4.06 -5.83 -22.33
N GLN A 140 -3.36 -5.28 -23.33
CA GLN A 140 -2.09 -5.83 -23.83
C GLN A 140 -1.02 -6.01 -22.74
N ASN A 141 -1.03 -5.16 -21.72
CA ASN A 141 -0.06 -5.18 -20.62
C ASN A 141 -0.58 -5.92 -19.38
N ASP A 142 -1.60 -6.77 -19.52
CA ASP A 142 -2.16 -7.50 -18.39
C ASP A 142 -1.10 -8.34 -17.67
N GLY A 143 -0.97 -8.12 -16.37
CA GLY A 143 -0.05 -8.84 -15.51
C GLY A 143 1.42 -8.42 -15.60
N GLN A 144 1.73 -7.37 -16.37
CA GLN A 144 3.11 -6.88 -16.56
C GLN A 144 3.46 -5.70 -15.64
N TYR A 145 2.47 -5.06 -15.02
CA TYR A 145 2.69 -3.89 -14.17
C TYR A 145 3.11 -4.28 -12.75
N CYS A 146 4.24 -3.71 -12.30
CA CYS A 146 4.71 -3.79 -10.93
C CYS A 146 4.84 -2.37 -10.35
N PRO A 147 4.12 -2.02 -9.25
CA PRO A 147 4.17 -0.68 -8.68
C PRO A 147 5.55 -0.33 -8.10
N VAL A 148 6.32 -1.32 -7.63
CA VAL A 148 7.69 -1.09 -7.14
C VAL A 148 8.62 -0.79 -8.31
N GLN A 149 8.58 -1.61 -9.38
CA GLN A 149 9.47 -1.44 -10.53
C GLN A 149 9.19 -0.19 -11.36
N LYS A 150 8.03 0.45 -11.16
CA LYS A 150 7.75 1.78 -11.69
C LYS A 150 8.70 2.84 -11.12
N ASP A 151 9.06 2.71 -9.85
CA ASP A 151 9.79 3.75 -9.10
C ASP A 151 11.23 3.33 -8.75
N PHE A 152 11.50 2.02 -8.66
CA PHE A 152 12.78 1.48 -8.18
C PHE A 152 13.18 0.23 -8.96
N SER A 153 14.48 0.06 -9.22
CA SER A 153 15.00 -1.30 -9.45
C SER A 153 14.81 -2.13 -8.18
N ILE A 154 14.69 -3.45 -8.33
CA ILE A 154 14.55 -4.35 -7.17
C ILE A 154 15.74 -4.21 -6.21
N ASP A 155 16.96 -4.07 -6.73
CA ASP A 155 18.17 -3.86 -5.91
C ASP A 155 18.11 -2.55 -5.13
N LYS A 156 17.67 -1.45 -5.76
CA LYS A 156 17.50 -0.16 -5.09
C LYS A 156 16.43 -0.26 -4.01
N TYR A 157 15.35 -0.99 -4.27
CA TYR A 157 14.27 -1.20 -3.30
C TYR A 157 14.73 -2.01 -2.08
N ILE A 158 15.54 -3.05 -2.29
CA ILE A 158 16.17 -3.84 -1.22
C ILE A 158 17.13 -2.96 -0.41
N LEU A 159 18.02 -2.22 -1.07
CA LEU A 159 18.99 -1.35 -0.40
C LEU A 159 18.30 -0.28 0.45
N LEU A 160 17.25 0.36 -0.08
CA LEU A 160 16.48 1.34 0.65
C LEU A 160 15.81 0.72 1.90
N ASN A 161 15.27 -0.49 1.78
CA ASN A 161 14.70 -1.20 2.92
C ASN A 161 15.76 -1.55 3.98
N PHE A 162 16.94 -2.01 3.55
CA PHE A 162 18.06 -2.28 4.44
C PHE A 162 18.49 -1.03 5.21
N GLN A 163 18.70 0.08 4.50
CA GLN A 163 19.07 1.38 5.11
C GLN A 163 18.04 1.85 6.12
N GLN A 164 16.75 1.76 5.80
CA GLN A 164 15.68 2.09 6.73
C GLN A 164 15.72 1.23 7.99
N GLN A 165 15.88 -0.08 7.87
CA GLN A 165 15.93 -0.99 9.02
C GLN A 165 17.19 -0.80 9.87
N TYR A 166 18.34 -0.54 9.24
CA TYR A 166 19.59 -0.18 9.90
C TYR A 166 19.43 1.11 10.69
N ILE A 167 18.93 2.17 10.04
CA ILE A 167 18.64 3.46 10.68
C ILE A 167 17.58 3.30 11.75
N GLN A 168 16.67 2.32 11.71
CA GLN A 168 15.67 2.06 12.76
C GLN A 168 16.18 1.14 13.87
N GLY A 169 17.40 0.59 13.76
CA GLY A 169 18.00 -0.28 14.79
C GLY A 169 17.44 -1.70 14.83
N LYS A 170 16.66 -2.08 13.82
CA LYS A 170 16.04 -3.41 13.74
C LYS A 170 17.03 -4.52 13.37
N LEU A 171 18.20 -4.16 12.87
CA LEU A 171 19.26 -5.08 12.43
C LEU A 171 20.38 -5.28 13.48
N MET A 172 20.26 -4.71 14.69
CA MET A 172 21.30 -4.79 15.73
C MET A 172 21.28 -6.10 16.55
N TRP A 173 20.46 -7.07 16.15
CA TRP A 173 20.32 -8.39 16.80
C TRP A 173 20.82 -9.55 15.91
N LEU A 174 21.62 -9.23 14.89
CA LEU A 174 22.43 -10.18 14.11
C LEU A 174 23.91 -9.95 14.47
#